data_AF-H0JX48-F1
#
_entry.id   AF-H0JX48-F1
#
_cell.length_a   1.000
_cell.length_b   1.000
_cell.length_c   1.000
_cell.angle_alpha   90.00
_cell.angle_beta   90.00
_cell.angle_gamma   90.00
#
_symmetry.space_group_name_H-M   'P 1'
#
loop_
_entity.id
_entity.type
_entity.pdbx_description
1 polymer ?
#
loop_
_entity_poly.entity_id
_entity_poly.type
_entity_poly.pdbx_seq_one_letter_code
_entity_poly.pdbx_strand_id
1 'polypeptide(L)'
;MTAMSTIVHAAYTAEMAAARATSVDSERWAHLERAHILSQPYPWPHTRNHLAMLGLALRQRDRREALGQVVRVIVASPGSTLGRYPEGNTGRTRAGLMTRMTVPADLAETLAAQH
;
A
#
# COMPACT_ATOMS: atom_id res chain seq x y z
N MET A 1 6.86 -17.69 1.11
CA MET A 1 6.10 -16.46 0.79
C MET A 1 5.16 -16.79 -0.35
N THR A 2 3.86 -16.56 -0.19
CA THR A 2 2.86 -16.84 -1.23
C THR A 2 3.03 -15.88 -2.39
N ALA A 3 3.08 -16.39 -3.61
CA ALA A 3 3.06 -15.55 -4.80
C ALA A 3 1.74 -14.78 -4.88
N MET A 4 1.80 -13.54 -5.35
CA MET A 4 0.62 -12.72 -5.62
C MET A 4 -0.17 -13.35 -6.77
N SER A 5 -1.49 -13.51 -6.62
CA SER A 5 -2.31 -14.06 -7.69
C SER A 5 -2.35 -13.12 -8.88
N THR A 6 -2.64 -13.66 -10.07
CA THR A 6 -2.66 -12.86 -11.31
C THR A 6 -3.62 -11.67 -11.23
N ILE A 7 -4.82 -11.87 -10.69
CA ILE A 7 -5.85 -10.83 -10.55
C ILE A 7 -5.38 -9.71 -9.60
N VAL A 8 -4.88 -10.09 -8.41
CA VAL A 8 -4.40 -9.13 -7.41
C VAL A 8 -3.16 -8.40 -7.93
N HIS A 9 -2.24 -9.10 -8.61
CA HIS A 9 -1.06 -8.51 -9.24
C HIS A 9 -1.42 -7.51 -10.35
N ALA A 10 -2.42 -7.82 -11.18
CA ALA A 10 -2.91 -6.92 -12.22
C ALA A 10 -3.51 -5.65 -11.61
N ALA A 11 -4.38 -5.78 -10.60
CA ALA A 11 -4.97 -4.65 -9.90
C ALA A 11 -3.91 -3.76 -9.23
N TYR A 12 -2.96 -4.36 -8.50
CA TYR A 12 -1.84 -3.63 -7.88
C TYR A 12 -0.99 -2.90 -8.92
N THR A 13 -0.69 -3.53 -10.04
CA THR A 13 0.10 -2.92 -11.10
C THR A 13 -0.64 -1.74 -11.75
N ALA A 14 -1.95 -1.87 -11.95
CA ALA A 14 -2.80 -0.81 -12.46
C ALA A 14 -2.82 0.41 -11.52
N GLU A 15 -3.03 0.21 -10.22
CA GLU A 15 -2.99 1.28 -9.22
C GLU A 15 -1.62 1.95 -9.16
N MET A 16 -0.53 1.17 -9.15
CA MET A 16 0.84 1.70 -9.18
C MET A 16 1.15 2.49 -10.47
N ALA A 17 0.58 2.09 -11.61
CA ALA A 17 0.72 2.80 -12.87
C ALA A 17 -0.09 4.10 -12.88
N ALA A 18 -1.34 4.07 -12.43
CA ALA A 18 -2.20 5.25 -12.29
C ALA A 18 -1.58 6.29 -11.35
N ALA A 19 -1.03 5.86 -10.21
CA ALA A 19 -0.29 6.73 -9.29
C ALA A 19 0.90 7.44 -9.94
N ARG A 20 1.55 6.84 -10.94
CA ARG A 20 2.64 7.48 -11.70
C ARG A 20 2.11 8.45 -12.75
N ALA A 21 1.00 8.12 -13.40
CA ALA A 21 0.45 8.86 -14.53
C ALA A 21 -0.36 10.12 -14.15
N THR A 22 -1.16 10.08 -13.06
CA THR A 22 -1.97 11.25 -12.67
C THR A 22 -1.10 12.42 -12.22
N SER A 23 -1.43 13.65 -12.60
CA SER A 23 -0.71 14.86 -12.15
C SER A 23 -1.21 15.40 -10.81
N VAL A 24 -2.38 14.95 -10.35
CA VAL A 24 -3.05 15.48 -9.16
C VAL A 24 -2.62 14.72 -7.91
N ASP A 25 -2.08 15.44 -6.93
CA ASP A 25 -1.46 14.86 -5.74
C ASP A 25 -2.42 14.02 -4.88
N SER A 26 -3.67 14.44 -4.75
CA SER A 26 -4.70 13.67 -4.02
C SER A 26 -5.03 12.36 -4.70
N GLU A 27 -5.10 12.35 -6.03
CA GLU A 27 -5.33 11.13 -6.82
C GLU A 27 -4.12 10.20 -6.76
N ARG A 28 -2.90 10.75 -6.83
CA ARG A 28 -1.67 9.96 -6.63
C ARG A 28 -1.70 9.23 -5.30
N TRP A 29 -2.06 9.94 -4.21
CA TRP A 29 -2.20 9.32 -2.90
C TRP A 29 -3.30 8.25 -2.88
N ALA A 30 -4.48 8.52 -3.44
CA ALA A 30 -5.57 7.54 -3.50
C ALA A 30 -5.14 6.23 -4.18
N HIS A 31 -4.45 6.30 -5.31
CA HIS A 31 -3.91 5.11 -5.98
C HIS A 31 -2.85 4.38 -5.16
N LEU A 32 -1.94 5.10 -4.49
CA LEU A 32 -0.94 4.47 -3.62
C LEU A 32 -1.58 3.82 -2.38
N GLU A 33 -2.62 4.41 -1.79
CA GLU A 33 -3.37 3.83 -0.67
C GLU A 33 -4.08 2.53 -1.08
N ARG A 34 -4.64 2.47 -2.29
CA ARG A 34 -5.27 1.27 -2.85
C ARG A 34 -4.26 0.17 -3.16
N ALA A 35 -3.15 0.54 -3.81
CA ALA A 35 -2.02 -0.37 -4.05
C ALA A 35 -1.41 -0.90 -2.74
N HIS A 36 -1.37 -0.07 -1.69
CA HIS A 36 -0.96 -0.50 -0.36
C HIS A 36 -1.86 -1.62 0.17
N ILE A 37 -3.19 -1.42 0.17
CA ILE A 37 -4.16 -2.41 0.66
C ILE A 37 -4.01 -3.75 -0.09
N LEU A 38 -3.93 -3.72 -1.42
CA LEU A 38 -3.73 -4.93 -2.25
C LEU A 38 -2.39 -5.63 -1.95
N SER A 39 -1.37 -4.88 -1.57
CA SER A 39 -0.02 -5.42 -1.36
C SER A 39 0.24 -5.92 0.06
N GLN A 40 -0.61 -5.62 1.06
CA GLN A 40 -0.37 -5.98 2.46
C GLN A 40 -0.01 -7.46 2.72
N PRO A 41 -0.62 -8.45 2.04
CA PRO A 41 -0.27 -9.87 2.21
C PRO A 41 1.10 -10.25 1.61
N TYR A 42 1.70 -9.38 0.80
CA TYR A 42 2.86 -9.66 -0.04
C TYR A 42 4.05 -8.76 0.36
N PRO A 43 5.02 -9.27 1.14
CA PRO A 43 6.07 -8.45 1.75
C PRO A 43 6.84 -7.56 0.77
N TRP A 44 7.20 -8.09 -0.40
CA TRP A 44 7.97 -7.32 -1.37
C TRP A 44 7.15 -6.24 -2.10
N PRO A 45 5.97 -6.56 -2.68
CA PRO A 45 5.04 -5.54 -3.16
C PRO A 45 4.69 -4.47 -2.11
N HIS A 46 4.50 -4.87 -0.84
CA HIS A 46 4.16 -3.96 0.25
C HIS A 46 5.29 -2.98 0.55
N THR A 47 6.52 -3.47 0.68
CA THR A 47 7.71 -2.63 0.85
C THR A 47 7.92 -1.70 -0.34
N ARG A 48 7.76 -2.19 -1.57
CA ARG A 48 7.82 -1.35 -2.78
C ARG A 48 6.78 -0.24 -2.75
N ASN A 49 5.58 -0.52 -2.24
CA ASN A 49 4.53 0.49 -2.10
C ASN A 49 4.91 1.58 -1.10
N HIS A 50 5.47 1.21 0.06
CA HIS A 50 5.99 2.19 1.03
C HIS A 50 7.12 3.05 0.47
N LEU A 51 8.00 2.49 -0.36
CA LEU A 51 9.04 3.27 -1.04
C LEU A 51 8.44 4.29 -2.03
N ALA A 52 7.37 3.92 -2.75
CA ALA A 52 6.65 4.85 -3.61
C ALA A 52 5.95 5.97 -2.81
N MET A 53 5.31 5.63 -1.69
CA MET A 53 4.73 6.60 -0.76
C MET A 53 5.79 7.53 -0.17
N LEU A 54 6.95 7.00 0.22
CA LEU A 54 8.09 7.80 0.69
C LEU A 54 8.54 8.78 -0.39
N GLY A 55 8.70 8.33 -1.63
CA GLY A 55 9.05 9.20 -2.75
C GLY A 55 8.06 10.35 -2.94
N LEU A 56 6.75 10.08 -2.84
CA LEU A 56 5.72 11.11 -2.95
C LEU A 56 5.75 12.10 -1.77
N ALA A 57 5.94 11.62 -0.54
CA ALA A 57 6.08 12.47 0.64
C ALA A 57 7.30 13.39 0.54
N LEU A 58 8.44 12.86 0.08
CA LEU A 58 9.66 13.65 -0.15
C LEU A 58 9.45 14.72 -1.22
N ARG A 59 8.79 14.39 -2.35
CA ARG A 59 8.44 15.36 -3.40
C ARG A 59 7.58 16.51 -2.87
N GLN A 60 6.63 16.19 -1.98
CA GLN A 60 5.72 17.16 -1.35
C GLN A 60 6.34 17.87 -0.13
N ARG A 61 7.58 17.51 0.26
CA ARG A 61 8.25 17.98 1.49
C ARG A 61 7.46 17.70 2.77
N ASP A 62 6.62 16.67 2.76
CA ASP A 62 5.88 16.20 3.94
C ASP A 62 6.81 15.35 4.82
N ARG A 63 7.48 16.03 5.75
CA ARG A 63 8.45 15.39 6.67
C ARG A 63 7.80 14.38 7.61
N ARG A 64 6.56 14.66 8.06
CA ARG A 64 5.83 13.78 8.96
C ARG A 64 5.53 12.46 8.27
N GLU A 65 5.03 12.54 7.04
CA GLU A 65 4.76 11.35 6.25
C GLU A 65 6.05 10.61 5.88
N ALA A 66 7.09 11.32 5.44
CA ALA A 66 8.36 10.71 5.07
C ALA A 66 8.97 9.89 6.22
N LEU A 67 9.00 10.44 7.44
CA LEU A 67 9.49 9.73 8.62
C LEU A 67 8.65 8.48 8.92
N GLY A 68 7.32 8.58 8.85
CA GLY A 68 6.47 7.44 9.10
C GLY A 68 6.57 6.35 8.02
N GLN A 69 6.82 6.72 6.76
CA GLN A 69 7.11 5.75 5.70
C GLN A 69 8.44 5.01 5.94
N VAL A 70 9.49 5.71 6.42
CA VAL A 70 10.75 5.06 6.81
C VAL A 70 10.52 4.02 7.91
N VAL A 71 9.78 4.37 8.97
CA VAL A 71 9.41 3.43 10.03
C VAL A 71 8.62 2.24 9.46
N ARG A 72 7.66 2.50 8.57
CA ARG A 72 6.86 1.46 7.93
C ARG A 72 7.68 0.55 7.03
N VAL A 73 8.66 1.04 6.27
CA VAL A 73 9.56 0.18 5.48
C VAL A 73 10.33 -0.81 6.37
N ILE A 74 10.82 -0.35 7.53
CA ILE A 74 11.55 -1.19 8.50
C ILE A 74 10.64 -2.30 9.07
N VAL A 75 9.37 -1.99 9.35
CA VAL A 75 8.42 -2.92 10.01
C VAL A 75 7.57 -3.75 9.02
N ALA A 76 7.32 -3.26 7.81
CA ALA A 76 6.43 -3.88 6.83
C ALA A 76 6.92 -5.26 6.37
N SER A 77 8.24 -5.40 6.16
CA SER A 77 8.80 -6.67 5.66
C SER A 77 8.64 -7.79 6.70
N PRO A 78 8.97 -7.63 7.99
CA PRO A 78 8.68 -8.64 9.02
C PRO A 78 7.19 -8.86 9.31
N GLY A 79 6.37 -7.80 9.28
CA GLY A 79 4.93 -7.90 9.58
C GLY A 79 4.18 -8.74 8.54
N SER A 80 4.38 -8.44 7.25
CA SER A 80 3.75 -9.17 6.16
C SER A 80 4.24 -10.61 6.05
N THR A 81 5.52 -10.91 6.32
CA THR A 81 6.03 -12.30 6.28
C THR A 81 5.40 -13.18 7.35
N LEU A 82 5.03 -12.59 8.49
CA LEU A 82 4.33 -13.27 9.59
C LEU A 82 2.80 -13.31 9.40
N GLY A 83 2.27 -12.81 8.27
CA GLY A 83 0.83 -12.70 8.01
C GLY A 83 0.12 -11.70 8.95
N ARG A 84 0.88 -10.81 9.60
CA ARG A 84 0.37 -9.82 10.55
C ARG A 84 0.42 -8.44 9.93
N TYR A 85 -0.62 -8.10 9.18
CA TYR A 85 -0.84 -6.77 8.64
C TYR A 85 -2.24 -6.26 9.03
N PRO A 86 -2.40 -4.95 9.24
CA PRO A 86 -3.70 -4.36 9.57
C PRO A 86 -4.55 -4.21 8.30
N GLU A 87 -5.40 -5.20 8.01
CA GLU A 87 -6.25 -5.22 6.83
C GLU A 87 -6.97 -3.87 6.59
N GLY A 88 -6.93 -3.42 5.33
CA GLY A 88 -7.53 -2.17 4.85
C GLY A 88 -6.80 -0.89 5.26
N ASN A 89 -5.74 -0.97 6.06
CA ASN A 89 -4.94 0.20 6.41
C ASN A 89 -4.39 0.85 5.14
N THR A 90 -4.50 2.18 5.04
CA THR A 90 -4.10 2.95 3.86
C THR A 90 -2.59 3.15 3.75
N GLY A 91 -1.81 2.81 4.79
CA GLY A 91 -0.37 3.00 4.83
C GLY A 91 0.08 4.42 5.18
N ARG A 92 -0.83 5.38 5.23
CA ARG A 92 -0.55 6.78 5.57
C ARG A 92 -0.23 6.95 7.05
N THR A 93 0.51 8.01 7.40
CA THR A 93 0.78 8.36 8.81
C THR A 93 -0.40 8.98 9.54
N ARG A 94 -1.48 9.33 8.83
CA ARG A 94 -2.77 9.71 9.46
C ARG A 94 -3.51 8.51 10.06
N ALA A 95 -3.19 7.29 9.61
CA ALA A 95 -3.69 6.05 10.20
C ALA A 95 -2.59 5.46 11.11
N GLY A 96 -3.00 4.90 12.26
CA GLY A 96 -2.07 4.21 13.15
C GLY A 96 -1.41 3.01 12.47
N LEU A 97 -0.24 2.59 12.98
CA LEU A 97 0.55 1.51 12.38
C LEU A 97 -0.21 0.19 12.30
N MET A 98 -1.07 -0.09 13.31
CA MET A 98 -1.85 -1.33 13.44
C MET A 98 -3.37 -1.13 13.35
N THR A 99 -3.80 0.05 12.90
CA THR A 99 -5.24 0.36 12.75
C THR A 99 -5.82 -0.41 11.58
N ARG A 100 -6.74 -1.34 11.82
CA ARG A 100 -7.55 -1.95 10.75
C ARG A 100 -8.56 -0.93 10.23
N MET A 101 -8.85 -1.00 8.94
CA MET A 101 -9.80 -0.09 8.30
C MET A 101 -10.66 -0.89 7.31
N THR A 102 -11.77 -0.31 6.87
CA THR A 102 -12.62 -0.93 5.85
C THR A 102 -11.87 -1.03 4.52
N VAL A 103 -11.83 -2.22 3.93
CA VAL A 103 -11.34 -2.44 2.57
C VAL A 103 -12.39 -1.92 1.58
N PRO A 104 -12.02 -1.08 0.59
CA PRO A 104 -12.94 -0.69 -0.49
C PRO A 104 -13.54 -1.91 -1.19
N ALA A 105 -14.84 -1.87 -1.50
CA ALA A 105 -15.59 -3.04 -1.97
C ALA A 105 -14.97 -3.69 -3.22
N ASP A 106 -14.53 -2.88 -4.17
CA ASP A 106 -13.86 -3.33 -5.40
C ASP A 106 -12.52 -4.03 -5.13
N LEU A 107 -11.77 -3.59 -4.11
CA LEU A 107 -10.54 -4.27 -3.68
C LEU A 107 -10.86 -5.56 -2.92
N ALA A 108 -11.93 -5.57 -2.12
CA ALA A 108 -12.37 -6.76 -1.41
C ALA A 108 -12.79 -7.87 -2.39
N GLU A 109 -13.52 -7.53 -3.45
CA GLU A 109 -13.87 -8.45 -4.54
C GLU A 109 -12.62 -9.00 -5.23
N THR A 110 -11.65 -8.15 -5.53
CA THR A 110 -10.35 -8.55 -6.13
C THR A 110 -9.58 -9.52 -5.23
N LEU A 111 -9.53 -9.26 -3.91
CA LEU A 111 -8.87 -10.11 -2.93
C LEU A 111 -9.62 -11.43 -2.70
N ALA A 112 -10.95 -11.42 -2.75
CA ALA A 112 -11.77 -12.63 -2.65
C ALA A 112 -11.60 -13.54 -3.88
N ALA A 113 -11.47 -12.96 -5.08
CA ALA A 113 -11.24 -13.68 -6.33
C ALA A 113 -9.81 -14.27 -6.47
N GLN A 114 -8.98 -14.18 -5.42
CA GLN A 114 -7.65 -14.81 -5.36
C GLN A 114 -7.72 -16.33 -5.12
N HIS A 115 -8.84 -16.83 -4.60
CA HIS A 115 -9.08 -18.23 -4.21
C HIS A 115 -9.85 -18.98 -5.29
#